data_AF-A0A2V2VKV6-F1
#
_entry.id   AF-A0A2V2VKV6-F1
#
_cell.length_a   1.000
_cell.length_b   1.000
_cell.length_c   1.000
_cell.angle_alpha   90.00
_cell.angle_beta   90.00
_cell.angle_gamma   90.00
#
_symmetry.space_group_name_H-M   'P 1'
#
loop_
_entity.id
_entity.type
_entity.pdbx_description
1 polymer ?
#
loop_
_entity_poly.entity_id
_entity_poly.type
_entity_poly.pdbx_seq_one_letter_code
_entity_poly.pdbx_strand_id
1 'polypeptide(L)'
;MDWALYFPPVPAKVGLKPIEAVIVPHAFAVSRNPLSWGFAESAGAVLKRKHLSSFSEPYMRNSVFPGLLRIDKYGCRLSLSHHLMSQQSPSFSILEGCEVTGFSFDDKGTVTSVQCRSVDSQIFNVIVRKGVILSAGVIGTARIIRQVFPKLQEHFFVRDSIALPLIFRARPGISDDRRNLRSFMAHIMWWVARRGPFLNSVCDTLAVVDLPSLGSRAELVVFLLPFGGRDPTLYRRLGLDRILGMFAEGFMMFLTLRGVDGACFELSAESPGKEVERRKEFHPLFDRVISFPASTMSRSMLTNVVAAFMDGIQLCRKIVAEPPLAHFSTGQEAVDVTLCADPTRAVQYVQLMRKPPSKLKESQRASAPALLAWAKESSRTPAYMEAYIRRHALWFGFGSGSCAASLANGDESFRVSGTQNMFIGDCSGVTEKMWRNGGSDTLSAGSVSTAMALGNAAAMELLSL
;
A
#
# COMPACT_ATOMS: atom_id res chain seq x y z
N MET A 1 1.69 5.92 2.09
CA MET A 1 1.37 5.63 3.50
C MET A 1 2.34 4.57 3.96
N ASP A 2 3.00 4.75 5.09
CA ASP A 2 3.57 3.60 5.80
C ASP A 2 2.40 3.01 6.59
N TRP A 3 1.89 1.87 6.14
CA TRP A 3 0.69 1.26 6.72
C TRP A 3 0.87 0.91 8.19
N ALA A 4 2.12 0.85 8.68
CA ALA A 4 2.48 0.37 10.01
C ALA A 4 1.95 -1.04 10.34
N LEU A 5 1.19 -1.67 9.43
CA LEU A 5 0.67 -3.01 9.61
C LEU A 5 1.82 -4.00 9.65
N TYR A 6 1.78 -4.85 10.67
CA TYR A 6 2.70 -5.96 10.80
C TYR A 6 2.16 -7.16 10.01
N PHE A 7 2.98 -7.64 9.09
CA PHE A 7 2.81 -8.94 8.45
C PHE A 7 4.05 -9.77 8.77
N PRO A 8 3.91 -11.06 9.12
CA PRO A 8 5.07 -11.92 9.31
C PRO A 8 5.97 -11.90 8.06
N PRO A 9 7.30 -11.91 8.21
CA PRO A 9 8.19 -11.87 7.05
C PRO A 9 8.12 -13.17 6.25
N VAL A 10 8.36 -13.09 4.95
CA VAL A 10 8.57 -14.31 4.15
C VAL A 10 9.89 -14.98 4.59
N PRO A 11 9.95 -16.32 4.60
CA PRO A 11 11.17 -17.02 4.99
C PRO A 11 12.34 -16.69 4.05
N ALA A 12 13.42 -16.14 4.60
CA ALA A 12 14.69 -15.92 3.90
C ALA A 12 15.72 -16.98 4.32
N LYS A 13 16.52 -17.44 3.35
CA LYS A 13 17.63 -18.38 3.57
C LYS A 13 18.91 -17.80 2.95
N VAL A 14 20.03 -18.02 3.61
CA VAL A 14 21.37 -17.76 3.06
C VAL A 14 22.10 -19.09 3.03
N GLY A 15 22.46 -19.55 1.83
CA GLY A 15 22.88 -20.94 1.62
C GLY A 15 21.85 -21.94 2.17
N LEU A 16 22.28 -22.84 3.05
CA LEU A 16 21.42 -23.87 3.65
C LEU A 16 20.83 -23.50 5.02
N LYS A 17 21.15 -22.33 5.57
CA LYS A 17 20.73 -21.95 6.93
C LYS A 17 19.50 -21.04 6.89
N PRO A 18 18.43 -21.36 7.65
CA PRO A 18 17.33 -20.42 7.85
C PRO A 18 17.83 -19.25 8.71
N ILE A 19 17.34 -18.06 8.41
CA ILE A 19 17.61 -16.87 9.22
C ILE A 19 16.41 -16.62 10.13
N GLU A 20 16.68 -16.39 11.42
CA GLU A 20 15.64 -16.01 12.36
C GLU A 20 14.96 -14.72 11.90
N ALA A 21 13.62 -14.74 11.89
CA ALA A 21 12.82 -13.59 11.54
C ALA A 21 13.12 -12.45 12.52
N VAL A 22 13.53 -11.29 11.99
CA VAL A 22 13.66 -10.09 12.82
C VAL A 22 12.26 -9.69 13.29
N ILE A 23 11.99 -9.89 14.58
CA ILE A 23 10.70 -9.49 15.18
C ILE A 23 10.70 -7.98 15.32
N VAL A 24 9.99 -7.33 14.40
CA VAL A 24 9.74 -5.89 14.47
C VAL A 24 8.74 -5.62 15.60
N PRO A 25 8.97 -4.66 16.52
CA PRO A 25 8.01 -4.41 17.59
C PRO A 25 6.65 -4.00 17.05
N HIS A 26 5.60 -4.61 17.58
CA HIS A 26 4.22 -4.41 17.15
C HIS A 26 3.25 -4.62 18.31
N ALA A 27 2.09 -3.98 18.23
CA ALA A 27 1.00 -4.07 19.21
C ALA A 27 -0.35 -3.77 18.55
N PHE A 28 -1.44 -4.09 19.23
CA PHE A 28 -2.76 -3.64 18.83
C PHE A 28 -2.93 -2.15 19.08
N ALA A 29 -3.75 -1.48 18.26
CA ALA A 29 -4.08 -0.08 18.47
C ALA A 29 -4.62 0.16 19.89
N VAL A 30 -4.10 1.18 20.58
CA VAL A 30 -4.49 1.55 21.94
C VAL A 30 -5.96 1.99 22.00
N SER A 31 -6.45 2.59 20.92
CA SER A 31 -7.84 3.01 20.75
C SER A 31 -8.34 2.65 19.37
N ARG A 32 -9.62 2.28 19.25
CA ARG A 32 -10.27 2.06 17.96
C ARG A 32 -11.27 3.18 17.66
N ASN A 33 -11.30 3.62 16.41
CA ASN A 33 -12.35 4.54 15.95
C ASN A 33 -13.73 3.80 15.99
N PRO A 34 -14.85 4.48 16.29
CA PRO A 34 -16.17 3.84 16.26
C PRO A 34 -16.53 3.16 14.92
N LEU A 35 -16.06 3.67 13.79
CA LEU A 35 -16.20 3.04 12.47
C LEU A 35 -15.39 1.75 12.39
N SER A 36 -14.17 1.72 12.92
CA SER A 36 -13.33 0.52 13.01
C SER A 36 -13.98 -0.57 13.84
N TRP A 37 -14.50 -0.21 15.02
CA TRP A 37 -15.28 -1.13 15.83
C TRP A 37 -16.55 -1.59 15.10
N GLY A 38 -17.30 -0.64 14.52
CA GLY A 38 -18.55 -0.94 13.84
C GLY A 38 -18.36 -1.88 12.66
N PHE A 39 -17.32 -1.67 11.87
CA PHE A 39 -16.88 -2.57 10.81
C PHE A 39 -16.49 -3.94 11.36
N ALA A 40 -15.71 -4.01 12.44
CA ALA A 40 -15.30 -5.28 13.03
C ALA A 40 -16.48 -6.18 13.39
N GLU A 41 -17.50 -5.60 14.04
CA GLU A 41 -18.71 -6.32 14.45
C GLU A 41 -19.57 -6.71 13.23
N SER A 42 -19.83 -5.76 12.34
CA SER A 42 -20.72 -5.96 11.19
C SER A 42 -20.13 -6.96 10.18
N ALA A 43 -18.83 -6.85 9.91
CA ALA A 43 -18.13 -7.80 9.06
C ALA A 43 -18.06 -9.17 9.73
N GLY A 44 -17.86 -9.24 11.06
CA GLY A 44 -17.88 -10.50 11.80
C GLY A 44 -19.22 -11.23 11.69
N ALA A 45 -20.32 -10.48 11.71
CA ALA A 45 -21.67 -11.00 11.50
C ALA A 45 -21.88 -11.49 10.04
N VAL A 46 -21.52 -10.67 9.05
CA VAL A 46 -21.66 -11.01 7.62
C VAL A 46 -20.81 -12.23 7.24
N LEU A 47 -19.57 -12.29 7.71
CA LEU A 47 -18.65 -13.41 7.47
C LEU A 47 -18.92 -14.61 8.39
N LYS A 48 -19.81 -14.44 9.39
CA LYS A 48 -20.12 -15.44 10.43
C LYS A 48 -18.89 -15.93 11.20
N ARG A 49 -17.82 -15.13 11.22
CA ARG A 49 -16.56 -15.47 11.87
C ARG A 49 -15.79 -14.21 12.24
N LYS A 50 -15.58 -14.04 13.54
CA LYS A 50 -14.73 -13.00 14.11
C LYS A 50 -13.55 -13.65 14.82
N HIS A 51 -12.34 -13.25 14.46
CA HIS A 51 -11.10 -13.77 15.03
C HIS A 51 -10.52 -12.79 16.05
N LEU A 52 -10.18 -13.31 17.23
CA LEU A 52 -9.47 -12.55 18.25
C LEU A 52 -7.98 -12.81 18.06
N SER A 53 -7.34 -12.00 17.23
CA SER A 53 -5.92 -12.16 16.94
C SER A 53 -5.06 -12.03 18.20
N SER A 54 -3.96 -12.78 18.21
CA SER A 54 -2.91 -12.72 19.23
C SER A 54 -1.56 -12.45 18.55
N PHE A 55 -0.49 -12.25 19.32
CA PHE A 55 0.85 -12.11 18.74
C PHE A 55 1.33 -13.41 18.06
N SER A 56 0.92 -14.58 18.56
CA SER A 56 1.27 -15.88 17.99
C SER A 56 0.37 -16.27 16.82
N GLU A 57 -0.88 -15.79 16.79
CA GLU A 57 -1.86 -16.05 15.73
C GLU A 57 -2.48 -14.73 15.24
N PRO A 58 -1.69 -13.92 14.50
CA PRO A 58 -2.07 -12.54 14.17
C PRO A 58 -3.18 -12.43 13.13
N TYR A 59 -3.42 -13.48 12.35
CA TYR A 59 -4.44 -13.50 11.31
C TYR A 59 -5.07 -14.89 11.19
N MET A 60 -6.29 -14.92 10.67
CA MET A 60 -7.02 -16.15 10.35
C MET A 60 -7.79 -15.94 9.04
N ARG A 61 -7.83 -16.96 8.17
CA ARG A 61 -8.57 -16.91 6.90
C ARG A 61 -10.08 -16.79 7.15
N ASN A 62 -10.80 -16.16 6.22
CA ASN A 62 -12.25 -15.95 6.29
C ASN A 62 -12.71 -15.33 7.61
N SER A 63 -12.01 -14.30 8.09
CA SER A 63 -12.30 -13.74 9.40
C SER A 63 -12.07 -12.23 9.45
N VAL A 64 -12.58 -11.63 10.52
CA VAL A 64 -12.37 -10.24 10.86
C VAL A 64 -11.51 -10.15 12.11
N PHE A 65 -10.47 -9.33 12.09
CA PHE A 65 -9.52 -9.20 13.19
C PHE A 65 -8.94 -7.79 13.29
N PRO A 66 -8.51 -7.37 14.50
CA PRO A 66 -7.72 -6.16 14.63
C PRO A 66 -6.33 -6.35 14.01
N GLY A 67 -5.88 -5.34 13.28
CA GLY A 67 -4.54 -5.30 12.71
C GLY A 67 -3.48 -5.06 13.77
N LEU A 68 -2.36 -5.78 13.67
CA LEU A 68 -1.16 -5.47 14.44
C LEU A 68 -0.46 -4.27 13.81
N LEU A 69 -0.10 -3.30 14.65
CA LEU A 69 0.52 -2.06 14.24
C LEU A 69 1.93 -1.97 14.81
N ARG A 70 2.85 -1.42 14.03
CA ARG A 70 4.20 -1.06 14.42
C ARG A 70 4.17 0.24 15.21
N ILE A 71 3.85 0.11 16.49
CA ILE A 71 3.75 1.19 17.46
C ILE A 71 4.58 0.88 18.70
N ASP A 72 5.01 1.94 19.40
CA ASP A 72 5.68 1.81 20.68
C ASP A 72 4.67 1.62 21.84
N LYS A 73 5.20 1.48 23.07
CA LYS A 73 4.39 1.34 24.29
C LYS A 73 3.45 2.51 24.59
N TYR A 74 3.60 3.65 23.90
CA TYR A 74 2.76 4.83 24.03
C TYR A 74 1.75 4.96 22.89
N GLY A 75 1.70 4.00 21.96
CA GLY A 75 0.84 4.04 20.78
C GLY A 75 1.34 4.96 19.68
N CYS A 76 2.58 5.48 19.77
CA CYS A 76 3.16 6.27 18.69
C CYS A 76 3.66 5.33 17.58
N ARG A 77 3.58 5.78 16.32
CA ARG A 77 4.25 5.09 15.21
C ARG A 77 5.72 4.88 15.54
N LEU A 78 6.16 3.64 15.59
CA LEU A 78 7.56 3.32 15.83
C LEU A 78 8.33 3.53 14.53
N SER A 79 9.01 4.67 14.38
CA SER A 79 9.92 4.87 13.25
C SER A 79 11.09 3.88 13.35
N LEU A 80 11.16 2.92 12.42
CA LEU A 80 12.19 1.88 12.46
C LEU A 80 13.59 2.44 12.31
N SER A 81 13.77 3.44 11.46
CA SER A 81 15.05 4.13 11.37
C SER A 81 15.44 4.66 12.75
N HIS A 82 14.61 5.47 13.40
CA HIS A 82 14.93 6.01 14.72
C HIS A 82 15.16 4.92 15.78
N HIS A 83 14.31 3.87 15.79
CA HIS A 83 14.44 2.76 16.71
C HIS A 83 15.78 2.03 16.56
N LEU A 84 16.12 1.64 15.33
CA LEU A 84 17.37 0.94 15.03
C LEU A 84 18.58 1.87 15.24
N MET A 85 18.50 3.13 14.83
CA MET A 85 19.59 4.11 14.92
C MET A 85 19.94 4.46 16.37
N SER A 86 18.95 4.43 17.28
CA SER A 86 19.17 4.70 18.71
C SER A 86 20.07 3.68 19.43
N GLN A 87 20.37 2.54 18.77
CA GLN A 87 21.12 1.42 19.33
C GLN A 87 22.49 1.20 18.64
N GLN A 88 22.97 2.17 17.86
CA GLN A 88 24.15 1.98 17.01
C GLN A 88 25.47 2.33 17.70
N SER A 89 26.55 1.72 17.20
CA SER A 89 27.92 1.96 17.65
C SER A 89 28.45 3.32 17.15
N PRO A 90 29.51 3.88 17.79
CA PRO A 90 30.18 5.09 17.31
C PRO A 90 30.79 4.97 15.90
N SER A 91 30.97 3.74 15.40
CA SER A 91 31.49 3.45 14.06
C SER A 91 30.41 3.50 12.96
N PHE A 92 29.15 3.71 13.33
CA PHE A 92 28.05 3.83 12.39
C PHE A 92 27.84 5.29 11.97
N SER A 93 27.81 5.53 10.66
CA SER A 93 27.63 6.87 10.09
C SER A 93 26.46 6.89 9.11
N ILE A 94 25.64 7.94 9.19
CA ILE A 94 24.58 8.22 8.22
C ILE A 94 24.99 9.45 7.42
N LEU A 95 24.89 9.34 6.09
CA LEU A 95 25.02 10.47 5.20
C LEU A 95 23.66 10.76 4.57
N GLU A 96 23.03 11.85 5.01
CA GLU A 96 21.72 12.28 4.52
C GLU A 96 21.85 13.21 3.30
N GLY A 97 20.77 13.36 2.53
CA GLY A 97 20.73 14.27 1.39
C GLY A 97 21.65 13.86 0.23
N CYS A 98 22.00 12.57 0.14
CA CYS A 98 22.87 12.04 -0.92
C CYS A 98 22.16 10.95 -1.71
N GLU A 99 22.32 10.98 -3.03
CA GLU A 99 21.85 9.96 -3.97
C GLU A 99 23.02 9.12 -4.45
N VAL A 100 22.87 7.79 -4.47
CA VAL A 100 23.86 6.89 -5.08
C VAL A 100 23.66 6.91 -6.60
N THR A 101 24.69 7.32 -7.34
CA THR A 101 24.63 7.48 -8.81
C THR A 101 25.46 6.48 -9.59
N GLY A 102 26.34 5.73 -8.92
CA GLY A 102 27.18 4.74 -9.60
C GLY A 102 28.12 3.98 -8.66
N PHE A 103 28.86 3.04 -9.23
CA PHE A 103 29.83 2.21 -8.50
C PHE A 103 31.10 2.04 -9.34
N SER A 104 32.22 1.94 -8.66
CA SER A 104 33.51 1.55 -9.27
C SER A 104 33.81 0.10 -8.92
N PHE A 105 34.34 -0.62 -9.91
CA PHE A 105 34.68 -2.04 -9.79
C PHE A 105 36.16 -2.26 -10.08
N ASP A 106 36.76 -3.27 -9.44
CA ASP A 106 38.03 -3.84 -9.89
C ASP A 106 37.82 -4.87 -11.02
N ASP A 107 38.92 -5.41 -11.55
CA ASP A 107 38.90 -6.40 -12.64
C ASP A 107 38.20 -7.72 -12.26
N LYS A 108 37.96 -7.97 -10.96
CA LYS A 108 37.29 -9.17 -10.45
C LYS A 108 35.79 -8.96 -10.22
N GLY A 109 35.27 -7.76 -10.48
CA GLY A 109 33.88 -7.40 -10.19
C GLY A 109 33.62 -7.09 -8.71
N THR A 110 34.66 -6.72 -7.96
CA THR A 110 34.55 -6.24 -6.59
C THR A 110 34.27 -4.74 -6.59
N VAL A 111 33.23 -4.31 -5.88
CA VAL A 111 32.94 -2.89 -5.68
C VAL A 111 34.01 -2.28 -4.78
N THR A 112 34.72 -1.28 -5.30
CA THR A 112 35.79 -0.55 -4.60
C THR A 112 35.35 0.83 -4.10
N SER A 113 34.35 1.44 -4.74
CA SER A 113 33.74 2.68 -4.27
C SER A 113 32.30 2.87 -4.74
N VAL A 114 31.53 3.63 -3.97
CA VAL A 114 30.19 4.11 -4.34
C VAL A 114 30.28 5.59 -4.72
N GLN A 115 29.77 5.94 -5.90
CA GLN A 115 29.64 7.33 -6.32
C GLN A 115 28.31 7.89 -5.79
N CYS A 116 28.40 9.02 -5.11
CA CYS A 116 27.27 9.71 -4.51
C CYS A 116 27.18 11.14 -5.04
N ARG A 117 25.96 11.66 -5.15
CA ARG A 117 25.64 13.05 -5.47
C ARG A 117 24.92 13.70 -4.29
N SER A 118 25.44 14.82 -3.79
CA SER A 118 24.77 15.60 -2.75
C SER A 118 23.61 16.45 -3.31
N VAL A 119 22.79 17.02 -2.43
CA VAL A 119 21.72 17.97 -2.80
C VAL A 119 22.26 19.13 -3.64
N ASP A 120 23.47 19.60 -3.35
CA ASP A 120 24.14 20.69 -4.07
C ASP A 120 24.81 20.22 -5.38
N SER A 121 24.47 19.02 -5.85
CA SER A 121 24.99 18.39 -7.07
C SER A 121 26.50 18.11 -7.07
N GLN A 122 27.16 18.16 -5.92
CA GLN A 122 28.56 17.74 -5.81
C GLN A 122 28.65 16.21 -5.86
N ILE A 123 29.57 15.71 -6.66
CA ILE A 123 29.83 14.27 -6.80
C ILE A 123 31.06 13.91 -5.96
N PHE A 124 30.93 12.88 -5.12
CA PHE A 124 32.02 12.35 -4.31
C PHE A 124 31.95 10.83 -4.26
N ASN A 125 33.06 10.18 -3.89
CA ASN A 125 33.17 8.73 -3.81
C ASN A 125 33.36 8.28 -2.36
N VAL A 126 32.63 7.25 -1.96
CA VAL A 126 32.79 6.54 -0.68
C VAL A 126 33.56 5.25 -0.96
N ILE A 127 34.76 5.12 -0.38
CA ILE A 127 35.59 3.92 -0.54
C ILE A 127 34.96 2.75 0.23
N VAL A 128 34.84 1.61 -0.44
CA VAL A 128 34.26 0.38 0.11
C VAL A 128 35.36 -0.61 0.41
N ARG A 129 35.43 -1.09 1.65
CA ARG A 129 36.41 -2.11 2.06
C ARG A 129 35.87 -3.53 2.01
N LYS A 130 34.61 -3.74 2.45
CA LYS A 130 34.00 -5.06 2.55
C LYS A 130 32.99 -5.29 1.42
N GLY A 131 31.93 -4.50 1.37
CA GLY A 131 30.94 -4.59 0.30
C GLY A 131 29.79 -3.60 0.45
N VAL A 132 28.81 -3.76 -0.44
CA VAL A 132 27.64 -2.88 -0.55
C VAL A 132 26.37 -3.71 -0.41
N ILE A 133 25.41 -3.19 0.35
CA ILE A 133 24.05 -3.73 0.41
C ILE A 133 23.09 -2.66 -0.14
N LEU A 134 22.36 -3.01 -1.20
CA LEU A 134 21.33 -2.16 -1.80
C LEU A 134 20.02 -2.34 -1.04
N SER A 135 19.54 -1.25 -0.44
CA SER A 135 18.26 -1.19 0.29
C SER A 135 17.44 0.05 -0.09
N ALA A 136 17.41 0.38 -1.39
CA ALA A 136 16.72 1.55 -1.92
C ALA A 136 15.22 1.30 -2.23
N GLY A 137 14.68 0.16 -1.77
CA GLY A 137 13.30 -0.26 -1.96
C GLY A 137 13.05 -0.85 -3.35
N VAL A 138 11.85 -1.39 -3.55
CA VAL A 138 11.50 -2.17 -4.76
C VAL A 138 11.67 -1.40 -6.07
N ILE A 139 11.51 -0.07 -6.06
CA ILE A 139 11.76 0.78 -7.23
C ILE A 139 13.20 1.28 -7.26
N GLY A 140 13.71 1.81 -6.15
CA GLY A 140 15.02 2.47 -6.11
C GLY A 140 16.15 1.49 -6.42
N THR A 141 16.11 0.29 -5.85
CA THR A 141 17.11 -0.75 -6.11
C THR A 141 17.07 -1.19 -7.57
N ALA A 142 15.87 -1.37 -8.17
CA ALA A 142 15.73 -1.69 -9.59
C ALA A 142 16.30 -0.59 -10.50
N ARG A 143 16.10 0.69 -10.16
CA ARG A 143 16.69 1.82 -10.89
C ARG A 143 18.22 1.77 -10.86
N ILE A 144 18.80 1.53 -9.69
CA ILE A 144 20.25 1.42 -9.52
C ILE A 144 20.79 0.25 -10.36
N ILE A 145 20.19 -0.94 -10.26
CA ILE A 145 20.62 -2.12 -11.02
C ILE A 145 20.53 -1.87 -12.53
N ARG A 146 19.45 -1.27 -13.01
CA ARG A 146 19.28 -0.93 -14.43
C ARG A 146 20.37 0.01 -14.95
N GLN A 147 20.78 0.98 -14.13
CA GLN A 147 21.81 1.96 -14.51
C GLN A 147 23.21 1.34 -14.52
N VAL A 148 23.52 0.51 -13.52
CA VAL A 148 24.87 -0.02 -13.29
C VAL A 148 25.11 -1.31 -14.09
N PHE A 149 24.07 -2.14 -14.23
CA PHE A 149 24.12 -3.42 -14.93
C PHE A 149 23.00 -3.52 -15.99
N PRO A 150 23.03 -2.69 -17.05
CA PRO A 150 21.94 -2.59 -18.02
C PRO A 150 21.65 -3.89 -18.78
N LYS A 151 22.61 -4.83 -18.81
CA LYS A 151 22.48 -6.14 -19.47
C LYS A 151 22.00 -7.25 -18.54
N LEU A 152 21.91 -6.99 -17.23
CA LEU A 152 21.59 -8.03 -16.25
C LEU A 152 20.11 -8.40 -16.26
N GLN A 153 19.25 -7.42 -16.51
CA GLN A 153 17.82 -7.61 -16.54
C GLN A 153 17.19 -6.54 -17.44
N GLU A 154 16.46 -6.97 -18.46
CA GLU A 154 15.79 -6.08 -19.42
C GLU A 154 14.50 -5.52 -18.83
N HIS A 155 13.65 -6.41 -18.28
CA HIS A 155 12.35 -6.07 -17.72
C HIS A 155 12.33 -6.23 -16.20
N PHE A 156 11.87 -5.21 -15.49
CA PHE A 156 11.75 -5.22 -14.03
C PHE A 156 10.28 -5.30 -13.63
N PHE A 157 9.88 -6.43 -13.06
CA PHE A 157 8.50 -6.67 -12.66
C PHE A 157 8.34 -6.67 -11.15
N VAL A 158 7.40 -5.90 -10.64
CA VAL A 158 7.04 -5.84 -9.22
C VAL A 158 5.81 -6.70 -9.00
N ARG A 159 5.91 -7.71 -8.12
CA ARG A 159 4.73 -8.38 -7.57
C ARG A 159 4.14 -7.51 -6.48
N ASP A 160 2.88 -7.12 -6.61
CA ASP A 160 2.17 -6.33 -5.60
C ASP A 160 0.68 -6.68 -5.61
N SER A 161 -0.03 -6.27 -4.56
CA SER A 161 -1.48 -6.41 -4.46
C SER A 161 -2.18 -5.34 -5.27
N ILE A 162 -3.25 -5.74 -5.97
CA ILE A 162 -4.16 -4.80 -6.62
C ILE A 162 -5.16 -4.33 -5.57
N ALA A 163 -5.45 -3.04 -5.56
CA ALA A 163 -6.36 -2.47 -4.59
C ALA A 163 -7.34 -1.46 -5.18
N LEU A 164 -8.52 -1.37 -4.56
CA LEU A 164 -9.66 -0.60 -5.02
C LEU A 164 -10.29 0.15 -3.83
N PRO A 165 -10.36 1.49 -3.85
CA PRO A 165 -11.07 2.24 -2.83
C PRO A 165 -12.58 2.15 -3.02
N LEU A 166 -13.33 1.99 -1.93
CA LEU A 166 -14.76 2.28 -1.86
C LEU A 166 -15.01 3.26 -0.72
N ILE A 167 -15.75 4.33 -1.00
CA ILE A 167 -15.95 5.41 -0.04
C ILE A 167 -17.41 5.49 0.34
N PHE A 168 -17.69 5.45 1.62
CA PHE A 168 -19.02 5.52 2.17
C PHE A 168 -19.18 6.76 3.03
N ARG A 169 -20.36 7.35 3.02
CA ARG A 169 -20.68 8.50 3.84
C ARG A 169 -20.77 8.08 5.31
N ALA A 170 -20.01 8.77 6.15
CA ALA A 170 -20.11 8.66 7.60
C ALA A 170 -21.21 9.57 8.12
N ARG A 171 -21.80 9.23 9.26
CA ARG A 171 -22.62 10.17 10.03
C ARG A 171 -21.72 11.26 10.64
N PRO A 172 -22.28 12.48 10.83
CA PRO A 172 -21.56 13.60 11.43
C PRO A 172 -20.86 13.23 12.74
N GLY A 173 -19.55 13.49 12.84
CA GLY A 173 -18.78 13.40 14.09
C GLY A 173 -18.06 12.07 14.31
N ILE A 174 -18.19 11.11 13.39
CA ILE A 174 -17.67 9.75 13.61
C ILE A 174 -16.37 9.48 12.85
N SER A 175 -16.23 10.04 11.64
CA SER A 175 -15.00 9.89 10.86
C SER A 175 -13.88 10.78 11.35
N ASP A 176 -12.65 10.36 11.05
CA ASP A 176 -11.44 11.09 11.39
C ASP A 176 -11.20 12.31 10.48
N ASP A 177 -12.02 12.52 9.44
CA ASP A 177 -11.95 13.71 8.57
C ASP A 177 -12.09 15.03 9.33
N ARG A 178 -12.83 15.00 10.46
CA ARG A 178 -13.06 16.16 11.32
C ARG A 178 -11.89 16.47 12.25
N ARG A 179 -11.00 15.50 12.50
CA ARG A 179 -9.90 15.68 13.42
C ARG A 179 -8.97 16.68 12.78
N ASN A 180 -9.13 17.95 13.16
CA ASN A 180 -8.29 19.01 12.65
C ASN A 180 -6.89 18.82 13.21
N LEU A 181 -6.09 18.02 12.51
CA LEU A 181 -4.67 17.82 12.76
C LEU A 181 -3.90 19.14 12.65
N ARG A 182 -4.51 20.23 12.18
CA ARG A 182 -3.95 21.59 12.15
C ARG A 182 -4.37 22.43 13.37
N SER A 183 -5.23 21.92 14.25
CA SER A 183 -5.63 22.64 15.46
C SER A 183 -4.53 22.66 16.51
N PHE A 184 -4.36 23.79 17.19
CA PHE A 184 -3.41 23.94 18.27
C PHE A 184 -3.66 22.94 19.42
N MET A 185 -4.93 22.67 19.76
CA MET A 185 -5.29 21.69 20.77
C MET A 185 -4.86 20.27 20.43
N ALA A 186 -5.05 19.83 19.18
CA ALA A 186 -4.56 18.52 18.75
C ALA A 186 -3.04 18.40 18.96
N HIS A 187 -2.29 19.47 18.66
CA HIS A 187 -0.84 19.49 18.86
C HIS A 187 -0.48 19.48 20.34
N ILE A 188 -1.08 20.32 21.18
CA ILE A 188 -0.80 20.32 22.64
C ILE A 188 -1.11 18.95 23.26
N MET A 189 -2.26 18.35 22.94
CA MET A 189 -2.63 17.03 23.46
C MET A 189 -1.57 15.99 23.11
N TRP A 190 -1.02 16.06 21.90
CA TRP A 190 0.03 15.15 21.48
C TRP A 190 1.39 15.46 22.14
N TRP A 191 1.81 16.72 22.16
CA TRP A 191 3.10 17.14 22.69
C TRP A 191 3.20 16.92 24.21
N VAL A 192 2.17 17.32 24.95
CA VAL A 192 2.17 17.32 26.42
C VAL A 192 1.68 15.99 26.98
N ALA A 193 0.53 15.53 26.50
CA ALA A 193 -0.15 14.38 27.10
C ALA A 193 0.07 13.06 26.34
N ARG A 194 0.76 13.09 25.18
CA ARG A 194 0.86 11.95 24.26
C ARG A 194 -0.51 11.33 24.01
N ARG A 195 -1.49 12.17 23.68
CA ARG A 195 -2.89 11.80 23.42
C ARG A 195 -3.43 12.54 22.21
N GLY A 196 -4.62 12.15 21.79
CA GLY A 196 -5.38 12.87 20.78
C GLY A 196 -5.22 12.31 19.37
N PRO A 197 -5.64 13.07 18.34
CA PRO A 197 -5.90 12.54 17.01
C PRO A 197 -4.64 12.07 16.26
N PHE A 198 -3.44 12.48 16.68
CA PHE A 198 -2.18 12.04 16.10
C PHE A 198 -1.82 10.59 16.41
N LEU A 199 -2.49 9.97 17.39
CA LEU A 199 -2.31 8.55 17.71
C LEU A 199 -3.31 7.64 17.00
N ASN A 200 -4.23 8.20 16.21
CA ASN A 200 -5.13 7.38 15.43
C ASN A 200 -4.37 6.62 14.36
N SER A 201 -4.62 5.32 14.32
CA SER A 201 -4.17 4.46 13.24
C SER A 201 -4.87 4.83 11.93
N VAL A 202 -4.12 4.75 10.83
CA VAL A 202 -4.68 4.88 9.47
C VAL A 202 -5.62 3.71 9.17
N CYS A 203 -5.30 2.54 9.70
CA CYS A 203 -6.09 1.31 9.65
C CYS A 203 -5.75 0.48 10.89
N ASP A 204 -6.74 -0.09 11.56
CA ASP A 204 -6.58 -0.98 12.73
C ASP A 204 -7.47 -2.23 12.67
N THR A 205 -8.28 -2.40 11.63
CA THR A 205 -9.22 -3.50 11.50
C THR A 205 -9.26 -3.97 10.05
N LEU A 206 -9.21 -5.29 9.87
CA LEU A 206 -9.21 -5.93 8.57
C LEU A 206 -10.28 -7.04 8.54
N ALA A 207 -10.85 -7.25 7.36
CA ALA A 207 -11.62 -8.46 7.05
C ALA A 207 -10.93 -9.19 5.90
N VAL A 208 -10.86 -10.52 5.98
CA VAL A 208 -10.21 -11.37 4.98
C VAL A 208 -11.22 -12.42 4.51
N VAL A 209 -11.31 -12.62 3.19
CA VAL A 209 -12.20 -13.61 2.55
C VAL A 209 -11.44 -14.36 1.47
N ASP A 210 -11.60 -15.67 1.42
CA ASP A 210 -10.98 -16.52 0.42
C ASP A 210 -11.59 -16.31 -0.97
N LEU A 211 -10.73 -16.33 -1.97
CA LEU A 211 -11.08 -16.22 -3.38
C LEU A 211 -10.54 -17.43 -4.16
N PRO A 212 -11.11 -18.63 -3.99
CA PRO A 212 -10.62 -19.84 -4.64
C PRO A 212 -10.62 -19.75 -6.18
N SER A 213 -11.46 -18.87 -6.76
CA SER A 213 -11.50 -18.57 -8.19
C SER A 213 -10.22 -17.92 -8.74
N LEU A 214 -9.39 -17.34 -7.86
CA LEU A 214 -8.10 -16.73 -8.20
C LEU A 214 -6.90 -17.58 -7.76
N GLY A 215 -7.14 -18.71 -7.10
CA GLY A 215 -6.12 -19.62 -6.60
C GLY A 215 -6.39 -20.07 -5.16
N SER A 216 -5.77 -21.17 -4.73
CA SER A 216 -6.00 -21.78 -3.41
C SER A 216 -5.59 -20.89 -2.22
N ARG A 217 -4.76 -19.88 -2.47
CA ARG A 217 -4.22 -18.94 -1.48
C ARG A 217 -4.63 -17.48 -1.75
N ALA A 218 -5.44 -17.25 -2.78
CA ALA A 218 -5.90 -15.91 -3.11
C ALA A 218 -7.00 -15.47 -2.14
N GLU A 219 -6.94 -14.22 -1.73
CA GLU A 219 -7.86 -13.64 -0.75
C GLU A 219 -8.18 -12.19 -1.07
N LEU A 220 -9.41 -11.78 -0.74
CA LEU A 220 -9.81 -10.40 -0.63
C LEU A 220 -9.54 -9.92 0.79
N VAL A 221 -8.71 -8.91 0.95
CA VAL A 221 -8.48 -8.20 2.20
C VAL A 221 -9.16 -6.84 2.13
N VAL A 222 -10.05 -6.56 3.08
CA VAL A 222 -10.73 -5.28 3.21
C VAL A 222 -10.15 -4.53 4.40
N PHE A 223 -9.44 -3.44 4.12
CA PHE A 223 -8.94 -2.51 5.13
C PHE A 223 -9.99 -1.44 5.39
N LEU A 224 -10.32 -1.20 6.66
CA LEU A 224 -11.12 -0.03 7.01
C LEU A 224 -10.21 1.14 7.37
N LEU A 225 -10.35 2.22 6.60
CA LEU A 225 -9.75 3.52 6.89
C LEU A 225 -10.87 4.43 7.42
N PRO A 226 -10.80 4.93 8.66
CA PRO A 226 -11.89 5.70 9.30
C PRO A 226 -11.99 7.14 8.78
N PHE A 227 -11.50 7.40 7.56
CA PHE A 227 -11.54 8.68 6.85
C PHE A 227 -11.78 8.44 5.36
N GLY A 228 -12.19 9.48 4.65
CA GLY A 228 -12.61 9.39 3.25
C GLY A 228 -13.42 10.60 2.78
N GLY A 229 -13.61 11.58 3.65
CA GLY A 229 -14.22 12.86 3.31
C GLY A 229 -13.38 13.66 2.31
N ARG A 230 -13.96 14.76 1.86
CA ARG A 230 -13.45 15.61 0.78
C ARG A 230 -12.21 16.40 1.23
N ASP A 231 -11.03 15.79 1.07
CA ASP A 231 -9.72 16.44 1.23
C ASP A 231 -8.83 16.22 -0.02
N PRO A 232 -8.65 17.24 -0.88
CA PRO A 232 -7.81 17.13 -2.07
C PRO A 232 -6.35 16.76 -1.79
N THR A 233 -5.84 17.04 -0.59
CA THR A 233 -4.48 16.72 -0.16
C THR A 233 -4.36 15.24 0.17
N LEU A 234 -5.33 14.71 0.90
CA LEU A 234 -5.42 13.29 1.22
C LEU A 234 -5.42 12.46 -0.07
N TYR A 235 -6.36 12.72 -0.98
CA TYR A 235 -6.51 11.93 -2.20
C TYR A 235 -5.25 12.00 -3.07
N ARG A 236 -4.64 13.19 -3.19
CA ARG A 236 -3.34 13.34 -3.87
C ARG A 236 -2.24 12.48 -3.24
N ARG A 237 -2.14 12.46 -1.90
CA ARG A 237 -1.12 11.68 -1.18
C ARG A 237 -1.37 10.17 -1.24
N LEU A 238 -2.63 9.76 -1.38
CA LEU A 238 -3.04 8.37 -1.54
C LEU A 238 -2.97 7.89 -3.01
N GLY A 239 -2.77 8.80 -3.97
CA GLY A 239 -2.83 8.48 -5.39
C GLY A 239 -4.24 8.18 -5.90
N LEU A 240 -5.28 8.67 -5.22
CA LEU A 240 -6.69 8.44 -5.57
C LEU A 240 -7.27 9.58 -6.40
N ASP A 241 -8.23 9.28 -7.27
CA ASP A 241 -8.97 10.28 -8.02
C ASP A 241 -9.80 11.15 -7.07
N ARG A 242 -9.64 12.47 -7.18
CA ARG A 242 -10.38 13.47 -6.40
C ARG A 242 -11.89 13.39 -6.64
N ILE A 243 -12.33 12.77 -7.74
CA ILE A 243 -13.74 12.54 -8.00
C ILE A 243 -14.39 11.63 -6.96
N LEU A 244 -13.63 10.79 -6.27
CA LEU A 244 -14.17 9.93 -5.22
C LEU A 244 -14.47 10.70 -3.92
N GLY A 245 -13.85 11.87 -3.71
CA GLY A 245 -14.03 12.77 -2.56
C GLY A 245 -15.34 13.56 -2.56
N MET A 246 -16.47 12.85 -2.48
CA MET A 246 -17.80 13.45 -2.61
C MET A 246 -18.42 13.90 -1.29
N PHE A 247 -18.10 13.24 -0.18
CA PHE A 247 -18.72 13.51 1.12
C PHE A 247 -17.90 14.49 1.94
N ALA A 248 -18.55 15.31 2.79
CA ALA A 248 -17.81 16.09 3.78
C ALA A 248 -17.10 15.20 4.80
N GLU A 249 -17.76 14.12 5.20
CA GLU A 249 -17.27 13.08 6.11
C GLU A 249 -17.57 11.71 5.52
N GLY A 250 -16.57 10.86 5.50
CA GLY A 250 -16.65 9.53 4.93
C GLY A 250 -15.64 8.59 5.57
N PHE A 251 -15.77 7.33 5.23
CA PHE A 251 -14.78 6.31 5.52
C PHE A 251 -14.54 5.49 4.27
N MET A 252 -13.37 4.88 4.20
CA MET A 252 -12.94 4.15 3.02
C MET A 252 -12.76 2.68 3.39
N MET A 253 -13.41 1.80 2.64
CA MET A 253 -13.09 0.39 2.59
C MET A 253 -12.13 0.18 1.42
N PHE A 254 -10.89 -0.18 1.72
CA PHE A 254 -9.88 -0.44 0.71
C PHE A 254 -9.84 -1.95 0.45
N LEU A 255 -10.30 -2.38 -0.72
CA LEU A 255 -10.33 -3.78 -1.11
C LEU A 255 -9.02 -4.11 -1.77
N THR A 256 -8.36 -5.17 -1.34
CA THR A 256 -7.05 -5.56 -1.86
C THR A 256 -7.03 -7.06 -2.14
N LEU A 257 -6.55 -7.44 -3.32
CA LEU A 257 -6.35 -8.84 -3.68
C LEU A 257 -4.95 -9.29 -3.29
N ARG A 258 -4.88 -10.25 -2.37
CA ARG A 258 -3.66 -10.88 -1.86
C ARG A 258 -3.49 -12.26 -2.49
N GLY A 259 -2.26 -12.64 -2.81
CA GLY A 259 -1.95 -13.99 -3.28
C GLY A 259 -2.47 -14.37 -4.65
N VAL A 260 -2.60 -13.39 -5.55
CA VAL A 260 -2.97 -13.62 -6.95
C VAL A 260 -1.71 -13.83 -7.78
N ASP A 261 -1.53 -15.05 -8.31
CA ASP A 261 -0.43 -15.38 -9.21
C ASP A 261 -0.51 -14.53 -10.50
N GLY A 262 0.62 -13.99 -10.96
CA GLY A 262 0.71 -13.17 -12.17
C GLY A 262 0.33 -11.69 -12.00
N ALA A 263 0.01 -11.24 -10.78
CA ALA A 263 -0.19 -9.82 -10.49
C ALA A 263 1.15 -9.06 -10.42
N CYS A 264 1.68 -8.75 -11.61
CA CYS A 264 2.97 -8.09 -11.78
C CYS A 264 2.84 -6.74 -12.49
N PHE A 265 3.57 -5.74 -12.01
CA PHE A 265 3.64 -4.40 -12.57
C PHE A 265 5.01 -4.17 -13.18
N GLU A 266 5.07 -3.86 -14.46
CA GLU A 266 6.33 -3.54 -15.12
C GLU A 266 6.79 -2.12 -14.74
N LEU A 267 8.02 -2.01 -14.25
CA LEU A 267 8.66 -0.72 -13.98
C LEU A 267 9.18 -0.15 -15.30
N SER A 268 8.48 0.86 -15.84
CA SER A 268 8.94 1.60 -17.01
C SER A 268 10.39 2.08 -16.84
N ALA A 269 11.17 2.03 -17.93
CA ALA A 269 12.40 2.79 -18.01
C ALA A 269 12.04 4.28 -18.05
N GLU A 270 12.51 5.06 -17.08
CA GLU A 270 12.50 6.52 -17.20
C GLU A 270 13.57 6.89 -18.23
N SER A 271 13.15 7.21 -19.45
CA SER A 271 14.06 7.76 -20.47
C SER A 271 14.44 9.20 -20.06
N PRO A 272 15.74 9.52 -19.84
CA PRO A 272 16.18 10.81 -19.27
C PRO A 272 15.90 12.07 -20.11
N GLY A 273 15.31 11.95 -21.31
CA GLY A 273 15.12 13.06 -22.25
C GLY A 273 13.68 13.49 -22.52
N LYS A 274 12.67 12.77 -22.01
CA LYS A 274 11.25 13.01 -22.37
C LYS A 274 10.42 13.72 -21.29
N GLU A 275 11.04 14.24 -20.23
CA GLU A 275 10.33 15.03 -19.23
C GLU A 275 9.83 16.39 -19.75
N VAL A 276 10.50 16.98 -20.74
CA VAL A 276 10.18 18.33 -21.22
C VAL A 276 9.06 18.32 -22.28
N GLU A 277 9.01 17.30 -23.15
CA GLU A 277 7.97 17.19 -24.18
C GLU A 277 6.67 16.56 -23.67
N ARG A 278 6.72 15.58 -22.75
CA ARG A 278 5.49 15.03 -22.13
C ARG A 278 4.74 16.05 -21.26
N ARG A 279 5.41 17.11 -20.81
CA ARG A 279 4.78 18.21 -20.06
C ARG A 279 3.82 19.07 -20.89
N LYS A 280 3.87 19.02 -22.22
CA LYS A 280 3.06 19.90 -23.09
C LYS A 280 1.71 19.33 -23.53
N GLU A 281 1.49 18.02 -23.48
CA GLU A 281 0.22 17.41 -23.92
C GLU A 281 -0.56 16.69 -22.82
N PHE A 282 0.00 16.51 -21.63
CA PHE A 282 -0.62 15.71 -20.57
C PHE A 282 -0.48 16.37 -19.19
N HIS A 283 -1.61 16.55 -18.50
CA HIS A 283 -1.67 17.31 -17.24
C HIS A 283 -0.97 16.52 -16.11
N PRO A 284 -0.06 17.12 -15.31
CA PRO A 284 0.74 16.45 -14.27
C PRO A 284 -0.04 15.90 -13.07
N LEU A 285 -1.38 15.86 -13.15
CA LEU A 285 -2.27 15.45 -12.07
C LEU A 285 -2.73 13.98 -12.16
N PHE A 286 -2.48 13.29 -13.27
CA PHE A 286 -2.99 11.93 -13.53
C PHE A 286 -1.91 10.84 -13.68
N ASP A 287 -0.62 11.21 -13.77
CA ASP A 287 0.46 10.32 -14.19
C ASP A 287 1.16 9.53 -13.05
N ARG A 288 0.45 9.21 -11.97
CA ARG A 288 0.96 8.27 -10.94
C ARG A 288 0.12 7.01 -10.76
N VAL A 289 -0.90 6.82 -11.59
CA VAL A 289 -1.57 5.52 -11.66
C VAL A 289 -0.68 4.65 -12.54
N ILE A 290 0.26 3.95 -11.90
CA ILE A 290 0.91 2.80 -12.53
C ILE A 290 -0.23 1.89 -13.00
N SER A 291 -0.29 1.69 -14.31
CA SER A 291 -1.40 1.04 -15.02
C SER A 291 -1.84 -0.24 -14.32
N PHE A 292 -3.15 -0.49 -14.31
CA PHE A 292 -3.74 -1.79 -13.99
C PHE A 292 -2.93 -2.91 -14.68
N PRO A 293 -2.65 -4.07 -14.05
CA PRO A 293 -1.71 -5.10 -14.53
C PRO A 293 -2.22 -5.86 -15.77
N ALA A 294 -3.13 -5.27 -16.54
CA ALA A 294 -3.79 -5.85 -17.70
C ALA A 294 -2.83 -6.31 -18.80
N SER A 295 -1.60 -5.76 -18.86
CA SER A 295 -0.61 -6.16 -19.87
C SER A 295 0.09 -7.48 -19.55
N THR A 296 0.22 -7.86 -18.28
CA THR A 296 0.95 -9.07 -17.84
C THR A 296 0.02 -10.24 -17.51
N MET A 297 -1.24 -9.96 -17.16
CA MET A 297 -2.24 -10.98 -16.86
C MET A 297 -2.87 -11.58 -18.12
N SER A 298 -3.18 -12.89 -18.08
CA SER A 298 -4.03 -13.50 -19.10
C SER A 298 -5.43 -12.89 -19.07
N ARG A 299 -6.11 -12.84 -20.23
CA ARG A 299 -7.48 -12.32 -20.31
C ARG A 299 -8.45 -13.02 -19.35
N SER A 300 -8.29 -14.33 -19.19
CA SER A 300 -9.09 -15.13 -18.24
C SER A 300 -8.84 -14.74 -16.78
N MET A 301 -7.58 -14.53 -16.38
CA MET A 301 -7.23 -14.09 -15.03
C MET A 301 -7.77 -12.68 -14.77
N LEU A 302 -7.66 -11.79 -15.76
CA LEU A 302 -8.21 -10.44 -15.68
C LEU A 302 -9.71 -10.45 -15.44
N THR A 303 -10.46 -11.30 -16.15
CA THR A 303 -11.90 -11.47 -15.94
C THR A 303 -12.20 -11.96 -14.53
N ASN A 304 -11.46 -12.94 -14.01
CA ASN A 304 -11.66 -13.43 -12.64
C ASN A 304 -11.32 -12.36 -11.59
N VAL A 305 -10.28 -11.56 -11.80
CA VAL A 305 -9.89 -10.45 -10.92
C VAL A 305 -10.99 -9.39 -10.86
N VAL A 306 -11.53 -9.01 -12.01
CA VAL A 306 -12.67 -8.06 -12.08
C VAL A 306 -13.88 -8.64 -11.36
N ALA A 307 -14.22 -9.91 -11.60
CA ALA A 307 -15.33 -10.57 -10.92
C ALA A 307 -15.14 -10.60 -9.40
N ALA A 308 -13.94 -10.94 -8.92
CA ALA A 308 -13.62 -10.94 -7.49
C ALA A 308 -13.76 -9.55 -6.85
N PHE A 309 -13.35 -8.49 -7.54
CA PHE A 309 -13.59 -7.13 -7.05
C PHE A 309 -15.08 -6.77 -7.04
N MET A 310 -15.86 -7.19 -8.05
CA MET A 310 -17.30 -6.96 -8.07
C MET A 310 -17.98 -7.66 -6.88
N ASP A 311 -17.61 -8.90 -6.58
CA ASP A 311 -18.07 -9.64 -5.40
C ASP A 311 -17.66 -8.93 -4.11
N GLY A 312 -16.41 -8.44 -4.06
CA GLY A 312 -15.90 -7.64 -2.95
C GLY A 312 -16.67 -6.33 -2.74
N ILE A 313 -17.03 -5.62 -3.81
CA ILE A 313 -17.88 -4.42 -3.73
C ILE A 313 -19.22 -4.76 -3.09
N GLN A 314 -19.85 -5.86 -3.53
CA GLN A 314 -21.12 -6.31 -2.96
C GLN A 314 -20.98 -6.75 -1.50
N LEU A 315 -19.88 -7.41 -1.13
CA LEU A 315 -19.57 -7.75 0.25
C LEU A 315 -19.46 -6.49 1.12
N CYS A 316 -18.69 -5.48 0.70
CA CYS A 316 -18.56 -4.22 1.42
C CYS A 316 -19.91 -3.52 1.61
N ARG A 317 -20.76 -3.50 0.58
CA ARG A 317 -22.12 -2.97 0.67
C ARG A 317 -22.97 -3.70 1.70
N LYS A 318 -22.86 -5.04 1.77
CA LYS A 318 -23.54 -5.84 2.81
C LYS A 318 -23.02 -5.50 4.20
N ILE A 319 -21.71 -5.40 4.38
CA ILE A 319 -21.09 -5.03 5.67
C ILE A 319 -21.54 -3.64 6.14
N VAL A 320 -21.62 -2.66 5.24
CA VAL A 320 -22.09 -1.29 5.57
C VAL A 320 -23.58 -1.27 5.93
N ALA A 321 -24.38 -2.16 5.34
CA ALA A 321 -25.81 -2.27 5.64
C ALA A 321 -26.10 -3.05 6.94
N GLU A 322 -25.12 -3.79 7.46
CA GLU A 322 -25.26 -4.58 8.67
C GLU A 322 -24.98 -3.71 9.93
N PRO A 323 -25.82 -3.80 10.99
CA PRO A 323 -25.51 -3.18 12.28
C PRO A 323 -24.29 -3.84 12.96
N PRO A 324 -23.51 -3.07 13.74
CA PRO A 324 -23.70 -1.66 14.10
C PRO A 324 -23.18 -0.63 13.07
N LEU A 325 -22.45 -1.02 12.02
CA LEU A 325 -21.86 -0.07 11.06
C LEU A 325 -22.94 0.74 10.33
N ALA A 326 -24.09 0.12 10.05
CA ALA A 326 -25.27 0.79 9.50
C ALA A 326 -25.75 1.99 10.35
N HIS A 327 -25.49 2.00 11.66
CA HIS A 327 -25.83 3.14 12.52
C HIS A 327 -24.83 4.29 12.40
N PHE A 328 -23.61 4.04 11.94
CA PHE A 328 -22.56 5.05 11.75
C PHE A 328 -22.45 5.55 10.30
N SER A 329 -23.11 4.89 9.36
CA SER A 329 -23.20 5.30 7.97
C SER A 329 -24.61 5.75 7.61
N THR A 330 -24.74 6.42 6.46
CA THR A 330 -26.03 6.59 5.77
C THR A 330 -26.24 5.52 4.68
N GLY A 331 -25.28 4.61 4.49
CA GLY A 331 -25.27 3.61 3.41
C GLY A 331 -25.04 4.21 2.02
N GLN A 332 -24.76 5.51 1.91
CA GLN A 332 -24.45 6.18 0.64
C GLN A 332 -22.99 5.94 0.27
N GLU A 333 -22.78 5.43 -0.94
CA GLU A 333 -21.47 5.19 -1.55
C GLU A 333 -21.10 6.33 -2.50
N ALA A 334 -19.83 6.68 -2.58
CA ALA A 334 -19.35 7.67 -3.54
C ALA A 334 -19.37 7.09 -4.94
N VAL A 335 -20.14 7.71 -5.83
CA VAL A 335 -20.28 7.33 -7.24
C VAL A 335 -19.38 8.22 -8.08
N ASP A 336 -18.45 7.62 -8.83
CA ASP A 336 -17.83 8.26 -9.99
C ASP A 336 -18.90 8.47 -11.08
N VAL A 337 -19.45 9.67 -11.13
CA VAL A 337 -20.51 10.03 -12.07
C VAL A 337 -20.05 10.12 -13.52
N THR A 338 -18.74 10.17 -13.79
CA THR A 338 -18.23 10.21 -15.17
C THR A 338 -18.35 8.86 -15.87
N LEU A 339 -18.64 7.80 -15.11
CA LEU A 339 -18.93 6.47 -15.62
C LEU A 339 -20.44 6.23 -15.82
N CYS A 340 -21.28 7.21 -15.49
CA CYS A 340 -22.73 7.12 -15.63
C CYS A 340 -23.18 7.62 -17.01
N ALA A 341 -24.23 7.01 -17.57
CA ALA A 341 -24.71 7.33 -18.92
C ALA A 341 -25.45 8.67 -19.05
N ASP A 342 -26.00 9.22 -17.95
CA ASP A 342 -26.77 10.47 -17.97
C ASP A 342 -25.91 11.65 -17.45
N PRO A 343 -25.36 12.50 -18.35
CA PRO A 343 -24.50 13.60 -17.96
C PRO A 343 -25.24 14.72 -17.21
N THR A 344 -26.54 14.90 -17.47
CA THR A 344 -27.33 15.93 -16.80
C THR A 344 -27.56 15.56 -15.33
N ARG A 345 -27.96 14.31 -15.06
CA ARG A 345 -28.07 13.80 -13.68
C ARG A 345 -26.71 13.74 -12.98
N ALA A 346 -25.63 13.39 -13.70
CA ALA A 346 -24.27 13.42 -13.16
C ALA A 346 -23.89 14.81 -12.61
N VAL A 347 -24.13 15.88 -13.38
CA VAL A 347 -23.86 17.25 -12.94
C VAL A 347 -24.72 17.62 -11.72
N GLN A 348 -26.01 17.29 -11.76
CA GLN A 348 -26.91 17.53 -10.63
C GLN A 348 -26.42 16.82 -9.36
N TYR A 349 -25.93 15.58 -9.48
CA TYR A 349 -25.44 14.79 -8.36
C TYR A 349 -24.20 15.44 -7.75
N VAL A 350 -23.22 15.84 -8.57
CA VAL A 350 -22.01 16.52 -8.09
C VAL A 350 -22.35 17.83 -7.38
N GLN A 351 -23.31 18.60 -7.93
CA GLN A 351 -23.79 19.81 -7.28
C GLN A 351 -24.45 19.52 -5.93
N LEU A 352 -25.29 18.48 -5.84
CA LEU A 352 -25.93 18.06 -4.60
C LEU A 352 -24.89 17.66 -3.54
N MET A 353 -23.91 16.85 -3.92
CA MET A 353 -22.91 16.31 -2.99
C MET A 353 -21.91 17.36 -2.50
N ARG A 354 -21.54 18.31 -3.35
CA ARG A 354 -20.52 19.32 -3.02
C ARG A 354 -21.07 20.57 -2.33
N LYS A 355 -22.37 20.87 -2.47
CA LYS A 355 -22.98 22.05 -1.85
C LYS A 355 -23.39 21.75 -0.40
N PRO A 356 -23.09 22.65 0.55
CA PRO A 356 -23.63 22.56 1.90
C PRO A 356 -25.17 22.53 1.88
N PRO A 357 -25.84 21.78 2.78
CA PRO A 357 -27.31 21.72 2.82
C PRO A 357 -28.00 23.09 2.91
N SER A 358 -27.38 24.05 3.60
CA SER A 358 -27.87 25.43 3.72
C SER A 358 -27.88 26.21 2.40
N LYS A 359 -27.07 25.81 1.42
CA LYS A 359 -26.95 26.44 0.10
C LYS A 359 -27.71 25.72 -1.02
N LEU A 360 -28.43 24.64 -0.68
CA LEU A 360 -29.28 23.93 -1.65
C LEU A 360 -30.60 24.68 -1.86
N LYS A 361 -31.01 24.86 -3.13
CA LYS A 361 -32.34 25.39 -3.47
C LYS A 361 -33.42 24.38 -3.09
N GLU A 362 -34.64 24.86 -2.83
CA GLU A 362 -35.78 24.00 -2.48
C GLU A 362 -36.05 22.90 -3.51
N SER A 363 -36.03 23.25 -4.80
CA SER A 363 -36.15 22.29 -5.90
C SER A 363 -35.06 21.22 -5.91
N GLN A 364 -33.84 21.56 -5.47
CA GLN A 364 -32.73 20.60 -5.36
C GLN A 364 -32.89 19.68 -4.14
N ARG A 365 -33.47 20.17 -3.05
CA ARG A 365 -33.80 19.34 -1.88
C ARG A 365 -34.92 18.37 -2.21
N ALA A 366 -35.96 18.83 -2.91
CA ALA A 366 -37.08 18.01 -3.34
C ALA A 366 -36.65 16.88 -4.28
N SER A 367 -35.71 17.12 -5.20
CA SER A 367 -35.22 16.11 -6.14
C SER A 367 -34.08 15.23 -5.60
N ALA A 368 -33.48 15.57 -4.46
CA ALA A 368 -32.35 14.85 -3.91
C ALA A 368 -32.60 13.35 -3.67
N PRO A 369 -33.75 12.89 -3.12
CA PRO A 369 -33.98 11.45 -2.91
C PRO A 369 -33.96 10.65 -4.22
N ALA A 370 -34.63 11.16 -5.27
CA ALA A 370 -34.68 10.51 -6.57
C ALA A 370 -33.29 10.46 -7.23
N LEU A 371 -32.51 11.54 -7.11
CA LEU A 371 -31.16 11.61 -7.66
C LEU A 371 -30.18 10.67 -6.95
N LEU A 372 -30.29 10.55 -5.63
CA LEU A 372 -29.48 9.63 -4.84
C LEU A 372 -29.85 8.17 -5.12
N ALA A 373 -31.14 7.86 -5.32
CA ALA A 373 -31.62 6.54 -5.74
C ALA A 373 -31.06 6.17 -7.12
N TRP A 374 -31.15 7.09 -8.10
CA TRP A 374 -30.56 6.90 -9.42
C TRP A 374 -29.06 6.61 -9.37
N ALA A 375 -28.29 7.37 -8.59
CA ALA A 375 -26.85 7.16 -8.46
C ALA A 375 -26.54 5.77 -7.86
N LYS A 376 -27.32 5.36 -6.84
CA LYS A 376 -27.20 4.04 -6.21
C LYS A 376 -27.57 2.89 -7.15
N GLU A 377 -28.59 3.06 -7.97
CA GLU A 377 -28.98 2.06 -8.98
C GLU A 377 -27.92 1.96 -10.08
N SER A 378 -27.43 3.10 -10.57
CA SER A 378 -26.38 3.16 -11.59
C SER A 378 -25.11 2.45 -11.12
N SER A 379 -24.68 2.70 -9.87
CA SER A 379 -23.46 2.11 -9.30
C SER A 379 -23.55 0.60 -9.02
N ARG A 380 -24.76 0.03 -9.07
CA ARG A 380 -25.00 -1.41 -8.89
C ARG A 380 -24.96 -2.19 -10.19
N THR A 381 -24.95 -1.52 -11.34
CA THR A 381 -24.91 -2.21 -12.63
C THR A 381 -23.53 -2.88 -12.83
N PRO A 382 -23.48 -4.08 -13.44
CA PRO A 382 -22.20 -4.74 -13.76
C PRO A 382 -21.26 -3.87 -14.59
N ALA A 383 -21.80 -3.20 -15.61
CA ALA A 383 -21.04 -2.32 -16.50
C ALA A 383 -20.38 -1.16 -15.74
N TYR A 384 -21.10 -0.55 -14.78
CA TYR A 384 -20.51 0.47 -13.93
C TYR A 384 -19.39 -0.08 -13.05
N MET A 385 -19.63 -1.19 -12.35
CA MET A 385 -18.64 -1.76 -11.43
C MET A 385 -17.36 -2.15 -12.17
N GLU A 386 -17.47 -2.77 -13.35
CA GLU A 386 -16.32 -3.10 -14.18
C GLU A 386 -15.55 -1.83 -14.62
N ALA A 387 -16.26 -0.80 -15.10
CA ALA A 387 -15.63 0.47 -15.47
C ALA A 387 -14.96 1.15 -14.28
N TYR A 388 -15.58 1.08 -13.10
CA TYR A 388 -15.05 1.62 -11.84
C TYR A 388 -13.76 0.91 -11.45
N ILE A 389 -13.74 -0.43 -11.48
CA ILE A 389 -12.55 -1.23 -11.19
C ILE A 389 -11.43 -0.87 -12.16
N ARG A 390 -11.69 -0.87 -13.47
CA ARG A 390 -10.67 -0.54 -14.48
C ARG A 390 -10.09 0.86 -14.32
N ARG A 391 -10.88 1.82 -13.82
CA ARG A 391 -10.45 3.20 -13.64
C ARG A 391 -9.73 3.47 -12.33
N HIS A 392 -10.21 2.87 -11.23
CA HIS A 392 -9.80 3.22 -9.87
C HIS A 392 -8.95 2.17 -9.18
N ALA A 393 -8.77 0.98 -9.77
CA ALA A 393 -7.84 0.00 -9.24
C ALA A 393 -6.39 0.48 -9.41
N LEU A 394 -5.59 0.34 -8.35
CA LEU A 394 -4.19 0.72 -8.30
C LEU A 394 -3.35 -0.37 -7.62
N TRP A 395 -2.04 -0.32 -7.82
CA TRP A 395 -1.09 -1.08 -7.00
C TRP A 395 -1.07 -0.55 -5.54
N PHE A 396 -0.98 -1.44 -4.55
CA PHE A 396 -1.14 -1.06 -3.14
C PHE A 396 0.10 -0.43 -2.50
N GLY A 397 1.29 -0.79 -2.99
CA GLY A 397 2.57 -0.35 -2.46
C GLY A 397 3.25 -1.36 -1.52
N PHE A 398 2.90 -2.65 -1.59
CA PHE A 398 3.62 -3.78 -0.96
C PHE A 398 4.38 -4.57 -2.03
N GLY A 399 5.11 -3.85 -2.88
CA GLY A 399 5.84 -4.42 -3.99
C GLY A 399 7.05 -5.28 -3.57
N SER A 400 7.29 -6.35 -4.30
CA SER A 400 8.45 -7.23 -4.12
C SER A 400 8.99 -7.80 -5.43
N GLY A 401 10.23 -8.28 -5.41
CA GLY A 401 10.81 -9.14 -6.46
C GLY A 401 11.30 -8.47 -7.74
N SER A 402 11.34 -7.14 -7.80
CA SER A 402 11.78 -6.41 -9.01
C SER A 402 13.18 -6.77 -9.50
N CYS A 403 14.07 -7.22 -8.62
CA CYS A 403 15.46 -7.56 -8.92
C CYS A 403 15.76 -9.05 -8.71
N ALA A 404 14.75 -9.92 -8.58
CA ALA A 404 14.97 -11.34 -8.33
C ALA A 404 15.82 -12.02 -9.41
N ALA A 405 15.67 -11.61 -10.68
CA ALA A 405 16.45 -12.13 -11.80
C ALA A 405 17.90 -11.62 -11.84
N SER A 406 18.21 -10.58 -11.05
CA SER A 406 19.55 -9.99 -10.95
C SER A 406 20.46 -10.68 -9.93
N LEU A 407 19.96 -11.70 -9.22
CA LEU A 407 20.71 -12.41 -8.18
C LEU A 407 21.63 -13.50 -8.78
N ALA A 408 22.82 -13.68 -8.19
CA ALA A 408 23.88 -14.55 -8.70
C ALA A 408 23.50 -16.05 -8.68
N ASN A 409 22.83 -16.49 -7.63
CA ASN A 409 22.27 -17.85 -7.49
C ASN A 409 20.85 -17.69 -6.97
N GLY A 410 19.88 -17.59 -7.88
CA GLY A 410 18.56 -16.99 -7.70
C GLY A 410 17.68 -17.43 -6.52
N ASP A 411 18.10 -18.37 -5.68
CA ASP A 411 17.43 -18.78 -4.43
C ASP A 411 18.35 -18.99 -3.21
N GLU A 412 19.67 -18.92 -3.37
CA GLU A 412 20.65 -19.26 -2.32
C GLU A 412 21.53 -18.08 -1.91
N SER A 413 21.48 -17.01 -2.70
CA SER A 413 22.34 -15.83 -2.56
C SER A 413 21.57 -14.57 -2.88
N PHE A 414 21.77 -13.55 -2.05
CA PHE A 414 21.29 -12.18 -2.28
C PHE A 414 22.32 -11.33 -3.04
N ARG A 415 23.44 -11.93 -3.46
CA ARG A 415 24.50 -11.27 -4.21
C ARG A 415 24.00 -10.90 -5.61
N VAL A 416 24.35 -9.71 -6.07
CA VAL A 416 24.10 -9.27 -7.45
C VAL A 416 25.00 -10.07 -8.39
N SER A 417 24.40 -10.65 -9.44
CA SER A 417 25.12 -11.44 -10.43
C SER A 417 26.21 -10.62 -11.12
N GLY A 418 27.37 -11.23 -11.33
CA GLY A 418 28.56 -10.57 -11.87
C GLY A 418 29.36 -9.74 -10.87
N THR A 419 28.98 -9.72 -9.59
CA THR A 419 29.72 -9.01 -8.52
C THR A 419 30.21 -9.96 -7.44
N GLN A 420 31.27 -9.57 -6.72
CA GLN A 420 31.79 -10.35 -5.58
C GLN A 420 31.18 -9.92 -4.25
N ASN A 421 30.93 -8.62 -4.05
CA ASN A 421 30.60 -8.04 -2.76
C ASN A 421 29.42 -7.04 -2.79
N MET A 422 28.54 -7.12 -3.79
CA MET A 422 27.30 -6.33 -3.85
C MET A 422 26.08 -7.23 -3.63
N PHE A 423 25.20 -6.83 -2.72
CA PHE A 423 24.03 -7.61 -2.30
C PHE A 423 22.75 -6.78 -2.33
N ILE A 424 21.60 -7.43 -2.43
CA ILE A 424 20.28 -6.81 -2.32
C ILE A 424 19.67 -7.15 -0.95
N GLY A 425 19.47 -6.13 -0.13
CA GLY A 425 18.99 -6.25 1.26
C GLY A 425 17.61 -5.66 1.47
N ASP A 426 16.72 -5.71 0.46
CA ASP A 426 15.34 -5.23 0.55
C ASP A 426 14.38 -6.12 -0.25
N CYS A 427 13.07 -5.79 -0.22
CA CYS A 427 12.03 -6.60 -0.87
C CYS A 427 12.19 -6.75 -2.40
N SER A 428 13.05 -5.97 -3.08
CA SER A 428 13.35 -6.18 -4.51
C SER A 428 14.03 -7.52 -4.76
N GLY A 429 14.74 -8.07 -3.78
CA GLY A 429 15.41 -9.37 -3.85
C GLY A 429 14.52 -10.57 -3.52
N VAL A 430 13.24 -10.38 -3.19
CA VAL A 430 12.33 -11.52 -2.92
C VAL A 430 12.19 -12.38 -4.17
N THR A 431 12.58 -13.64 -4.08
CA THR A 431 12.49 -14.60 -5.19
C THR A 431 11.08 -15.18 -5.29
N GLU A 432 10.75 -15.78 -6.43
CA GLU A 432 9.46 -16.46 -6.62
C GLU A 432 9.30 -17.61 -5.61
N LYS A 433 10.36 -18.36 -5.33
CA LYS A 433 10.36 -19.45 -4.36
C LYS A 433 10.15 -18.94 -2.94
N MET A 434 10.81 -17.84 -2.56
CA MET A 434 10.60 -17.21 -1.25
C MET A 434 9.15 -16.77 -1.07
N TRP A 435 8.58 -16.11 -2.08
CA TRP A 435 7.19 -15.69 -2.07
C TRP A 435 6.22 -16.88 -1.95
N ARG A 436 6.40 -17.93 -2.75
CA ARG A 436 5.57 -19.16 -2.67
C ARG A 436 5.71 -19.89 -1.34
N ASN A 437 6.91 -19.93 -0.75
CA ASN A 437 7.14 -20.49 0.58
C ASN A 437 6.45 -19.66 1.68
N GLY A 438 6.39 -18.34 1.51
CA GLY A 438 5.63 -17.42 2.35
C GLY A 438 4.12 -17.42 2.11
N GLY A 439 3.56 -18.47 1.49
CA GLY A 439 2.12 -18.56 1.26
C GLY A 439 1.61 -17.76 0.05
N SER A 440 2.50 -17.28 -0.83
CA SER A 440 2.16 -16.32 -1.89
C SER A 440 1.58 -15.00 -1.35
N ASP A 441 1.82 -14.66 -0.09
CA ASP A 441 1.29 -13.44 0.51
C ASP A 441 2.09 -12.21 0.03
N THR A 442 1.48 -11.42 -0.87
CA THR A 442 2.05 -10.17 -1.40
C THR A 442 2.21 -9.09 -0.33
N LEU A 443 1.31 -9.01 0.66
CA LEU A 443 1.41 -8.06 1.76
C LEU A 443 2.58 -8.41 2.69
N SER A 444 2.79 -9.71 2.94
CA SER A 444 3.97 -10.21 3.66
C SER A 444 5.26 -9.95 2.87
N ALA A 445 5.30 -10.29 1.59
CA ALA A 445 6.50 -10.17 0.76
C ALA A 445 6.97 -8.72 0.55
N GLY A 446 6.04 -7.77 0.44
CA GLY A 446 6.36 -6.35 0.40
C GLY A 446 6.45 -5.68 1.77
N SER A 447 6.29 -6.42 2.87
CA SER A 447 6.26 -5.83 4.20
C SER A 447 7.62 -5.34 4.67
N VAL A 448 7.56 -4.42 5.63
CA VAL A 448 8.72 -3.94 6.38
C VAL A 448 9.45 -5.07 7.09
N SER A 449 8.74 -6.06 7.62
CA SER A 449 9.36 -7.21 8.29
C SER A 449 10.17 -8.06 7.31
N THR A 450 9.66 -8.27 6.09
CA THR A 450 10.43 -8.92 5.02
C THR A 450 11.67 -8.13 4.63
N ALA A 451 11.55 -6.80 4.48
CA ALA A 451 12.71 -5.95 4.19
C ALA A 451 13.81 -6.08 5.26
N MET A 452 13.44 -6.10 6.54
CA MET A 452 14.37 -6.29 7.65
C MET A 452 15.03 -7.68 7.61
N ALA A 453 14.25 -8.73 7.35
CA ALA A 453 14.77 -10.10 7.26
C ALA A 453 15.78 -10.24 6.10
N LEU A 454 15.48 -9.64 4.94
CA LEU A 454 16.39 -9.62 3.79
C LEU A 454 17.64 -8.77 4.03
N GLY A 455 17.52 -7.62 4.69
CA GLY A 455 18.67 -6.81 5.08
C GLY A 455 19.63 -7.58 5.99
N ASN A 456 19.09 -8.30 6.98
CA ASN A 456 19.89 -9.17 7.85
C ASN A 456 20.53 -10.33 7.07
N ALA A 457 19.78 -10.94 6.15
CA ALA A 457 20.28 -12.01 5.30
C ALA A 457 21.45 -11.57 4.41
N ALA A 458 21.29 -10.47 3.68
CA ALA A 458 22.33 -9.90 2.85
C ALA A 458 23.58 -9.51 3.68
N ALA A 459 23.38 -8.95 4.88
CA ALA A 459 24.49 -8.62 5.78
C ALA A 459 25.25 -9.86 6.25
N MET A 460 24.55 -10.92 6.66
CA MET A 460 25.16 -12.18 7.06
C MET A 460 25.94 -12.84 5.91
N GLU A 461 25.39 -12.80 4.70
CA GLU A 461 26.09 -13.30 3.51
C GLU A 461 27.35 -12.49 3.21
N LEU A 462 27.27 -11.16 3.21
CA LEU A 462 28.42 -10.28 3.05
C LEU A 462 29.49 -10.52 4.13
N LEU A 463 29.08 -10.76 5.38
CA LEU A 463 29.99 -11.01 6.48
C LEU A 463 30.70 -12.36 6.37
N SER A 464 30.13 -13.32 5.63
CA SER A 464 30.70 -14.65 5.38
C SER A 464 31.75 -14.69 4.27
N LEU A 465 31.87 -13.62 3.47
CA LEU A 465 33.04 -13.35 2.64
C LEU A 465 34.23 -12.97 3.52
#